data_AF-A0A6P0U5J4-F1
#
_entry.id   AF-A0A6P0U5J4-F1
#
_cell.length_a   1.000
_cell.length_b   1.000
_cell.length_c   1.000
_cell.angle_alpha   90.00
_cell.angle_beta   90.00
_cell.angle_gamma   90.00
#
_symmetry.space_group_name_H-M   'P 1'
#
loop_
_entity.id
_entity.type
_entity.pdbx_description
1 polymer ?
#
loop_
_entity_poly.entity_id
_entity_poly.type
_entity_poly.pdbx_seq_one_letter_code
_entity_poly.pdbx_strand_id
1 'polypeptide(L)' 'MVEKAYKFRFYPTPEQENLLRRTLGCVRLIYNRALDARTQAWYKNKERVGYKQTSAMLTIWKK' A
#
# COMPACT_ATOMS: atom_id res chain seq x y z
N MET A 1 -6.93 11.89 28.31
CA MET A 1 -7.33 10.73 27.50
C MET A 1 -6.39 9.59 27.83
N VAL A 2 -6.90 8.36 27.97
CA VAL A 2 -6.06 7.18 28.24
C VAL A 2 -5.68 6.55 26.91
N GLU A 3 -4.39 6.50 26.61
CA GLU A 3 -3.88 5.77 25.45
C GLU A 3 -3.82 4.27 25.78
N LYS A 4 -4.36 3.44 24.90
CA LYS A 4 -4.36 1.98 25.04
C LYS A 4 -3.75 1.36 23.79
N ALA A 5 -2.88 0.38 24.00
CA ALA A 5 -2.35 -0.48 22.96
C ALA A 5 -2.87 -1.91 23.15
N TYR A 6 -3.13 -2.61 22.05
CA TYR A 6 -3.61 -3.99 22.07
C TYR A 6 -2.69 -4.89 21.27
N LYS A 7 -2.51 -6.12 21.76
CA LYS A 7 -1.76 -7.18 21.08
C LYS A 7 -2.62 -8.42 21.03
N PHE A 8 -2.81 -8.97 19.83
CA PHE A 8 -3.59 -10.18 19.61
C PHE A 8 -2.74 -11.19 18.85
N ARG A 9 -2.98 -12.48 19.12
CA ARG A 9 -2.51 -13.56 18.27
C ARG A 9 -3.68 -14.03 17.42
N PHE A 10 -3.44 -14.12 16.12
CA PHE A 10 -4.45 -14.50 15.14
C PHE A 10 -4.11 -15.86 14.54
N TYR A 11 -5.11 -16.72 14.41
CA TYR A 11 -4.98 -18.08 13.86
C TYR A 11 -5.98 -18.22 12.69
N PRO A 12 -5.57 -17.86 11.46
CA PRO A 12 -6.46 -17.93 10.31
C PRO A 12 -6.78 -19.36 9.89
N THR A 13 -7.96 -19.57 9.30
CA THR A 13 -8.20 -20.76 8.47
C THR A 13 -7.36 -20.69 7.19
N PRO A 14 -7.12 -21.82 6.49
CA PRO A 14 -6.40 -21.81 5.21
C PRO A 14 -7.00 -20.84 4.18
N GLU A 15 -8.33 -20.69 4.13
CA GLU A 15 -9.02 -19.76 3.24
C GLU A 15 -8.74 -18.30 3.61
N GLN A 16 -8.76 -17.99 4.90
CA GLN A 16 -8.43 -16.65 5.41
C GLN A 16 -6.97 -16.31 5.12
N GLU A 17 -6.06 -17.25 5.34
CA GLU A 17 -4.64 -17.06 5.05
C GLU A 17 -4.40 -16.76 3.57
N ASN A 18 -5.06 -17.51 2.68
CA ASN A 18 -4.98 -17.27 1.23
C ASN A 18 -5.52 -15.89 0.85
N LEU A 19 -6.66 -15.48 1.42
CA LEU A 19 -7.23 -14.16 1.18
C LEU A 19 -6.29 -13.04 1.66
N LEU A 20 -5.70 -13.21 2.85
CA LEU A 20 -4.75 -12.26 3.43
C LEU A 20 -3.49 -12.15 2.57
N ARG A 21 -2.89 -13.28 2.16
CA ARG A 21 -1.70 -13.29 1.29
C ARG A 21 -1.96 -12.56 -0.03
N ARG A 22 -3.11 -12.80 -0.67
CA ARG A 22 -3.52 -12.08 -1.89
C ARG A 22 -3.69 -10.58 -1.63
N THR A 23 -4.41 -10.23 -0.58
CA THR A 23 -4.72 -8.83 -0.23
C THR A 23 -3.45 -8.06 0.10
N LEU A 24 -2.65 -8.55 1.04
CA LEU A 24 -1.40 -7.91 1.47
C LEU A 24 -0.36 -7.88 0.34
N GLY A 25 -0.33 -8.92 -0.50
CA GLY A 25 0.51 -8.96 -1.71
C GLY A 25 0.17 -7.84 -2.69
N CYS A 26 -1.12 -7.69 -3.04
CA CYS A 26 -1.59 -6.61 -3.89
C CYS A 26 -1.31 -5.23 -3.29
N VAL A 27 -1.62 -5.04 -2.00
CA VAL A 27 -1.37 -3.76 -1.31
C VAL A 27 0.11 -3.40 -1.32
N ARG A 28 1.00 -4.37 -1.03
CA ARG A 28 2.44 -4.16 -1.05
C ARG A 28 2.94 -3.75 -2.43
N LEU A 29 2.46 -4.39 -3.49
CA LEU A 29 2.83 -4.03 -4.86
C LEU A 29 2.46 -2.58 -5.19
N ILE A 30 1.22 -2.18 -4.91
CA ILE A 30 0.75 -0.82 -5.20
C ILE A 30 1.48 0.21 -4.34
N TYR A 31 1.70 -0.08 -3.06
CA TYR A 31 2.46 0.78 -2.16
C TYR A 31 3.88 1.02 -2.69
N ASN A 32 4.59 -0.04 -3.09
CA ASN A 32 5.96 0.07 -3.60
C ASN A 32 6.01 0.86 -4.92
N ARG A 33 5.06 0.64 -5.84
CA ARG A 33 4.97 1.43 -7.08
C ARG A 33 4.72 2.92 -6.80
N ALA A 34 3.81 3.21 -5.86
CA ALA A 34 3.54 4.58 -5.45
C ALA A 34 4.75 5.25 -4.77
N LEU A 35 5.47 4.52 -3.93
CA LEU A 35 6.68 5.00 -3.27
C LEU A 35 7.76 5.31 -4.30
N ASP A 36 7.97 4.43 -5.28
CA ASP A 36 8.93 4.67 -6.37
C ASP A 36 8.53 5.91 -7.19
N ALA A 37 7.27 6.01 -7.63
CA ALA A 37 6.79 7.17 -8.39
C ALA A 37 7.00 8.50 -7.65
N ARG A 38 6.72 8.55 -6.34
CA ARG A 38 6.98 9.74 -5.50
C ARG A 38 8.47 10.06 -5.40
N THR A 39 9.28 9.03 -5.19
CA THR A 39 10.74 9.13 -5.12
C THR A 39 11.28 9.73 -6.41
N GLN A 40 10.89 9.17 -7.57
CA GLN A 40 11.32 9.66 -8.88
C GLN A 40 10.89 11.11 -9.15
N ALA A 41 9.63 11.45 -8.86
CA ALA A 41 9.12 12.81 -9.04
C ALA A 41 9.90 13.85 -8.20
N TRP A 42 10.23 13.51 -6.95
CA TRP A 42 11.00 14.39 -6.09
C TRP A 42 12.44 14.56 -6.56
N TYR A 43 13.13 13.46 -6.88
CA TYR A 43 14.54 13.53 -7.27
C TYR A 43 14.75 14.20 -8.62
N LYS A 44 13.82 14.03 -9.58
CA LYS A 44 13.93 14.63 -10.91
C LYS A 44 13.42 16.07 -10.96
N ASN A 45 12.26 16.33 -10.36
CA ASN A 45 11.54 17.58 -10.59
C ASN A 45 11.27 18.39 -9.31
N LYS A 46 11.66 17.88 -8.12
CA LYS A 46 11.24 18.43 -6.80
C LYS A 46 9.72 18.51 -6.64
N GLU A 47 9.01 17.60 -7.30
CA GLU A 47 7.55 17.55 -7.26
C GLU A 47 7.05 16.61 -6.16
N ARG A 48 5.94 17.01 -5.51
CA ARG A 48 5.24 16.16 -4.56
C ARG A 48 4.10 15.43 -5.26
N VAL A 49 4.14 14.10 -5.20
CA VAL A 49 3.05 13.23 -5.67
C VAL A 49 2.22 12.76 -4.47
N GLY A 50 1.01 13.28 -4.35
CA GLY A 50 0.06 12.96 -3.31
C GLY A 50 -0.88 11.80 -3.65
N TYR A 51 -1.87 11.58 -2.78
CA TYR A 51 -2.84 10.51 -2.91
C TYR A 51 -3.66 10.58 -4.21
N LYS A 52 -4.21 11.76 -4.57
CA LYS A 52 -5.04 11.93 -5.77
C LYS A 52 -4.28 11.53 -7.05
N GLN A 53 -3.02 11.96 -7.18
CA GLN A 53 -2.17 11.63 -8.32
C GLN A 53 -1.83 10.13 -8.34
N THR A 54 -1.45 9.56 -7.19
CA THR A 54 -1.18 8.12 -7.08
C THR A 54 -2.42 7.28 -7.43
N SER A 55 -3.61 7.72 -7.00
CA SER A 55 -4.89 7.05 -7.31
C SER A 55 -5.20 7.09 -8.81
N ALA A 56 -4.86 8.18 -9.50
CA ALA A 56 -5.00 8.27 -10.94
C ALA A 56 -4.00 7.35 -11.67
N MET A 57 -2.76 7.23 -11.19
CA MET A 57 -1.76 6.31 -11.76
C MET A 57 -2.19 4.84 -11.67
N LEU A 58 -2.99 4.47 -10.66
CA LEU A 58 -3.46 3.10 -10.46
C LEU A 58 -4.24 2.57 -11.67
N THR A 59 -5.03 3.41 -12.35
CA THR A 59 -5.80 2.99 -13.54
C THR A 59 -4.89 2.62 -14.70
N ILE A 60 -3.73 3.25 -14.80
CA ILE A 60 -2.71 2.96 -15.81
C ILE A 60 -1.92 1.69 -15.46
N TRP A 61 -1.68 1.47 -14.15
CA TRP A 61 -0.94 0.31 -13.65
C TRP A 61 -1.73 -1.00 -13.66
N LYS A 62 -3.07 -0.90 -13.63
CA LYS A 62 -3.97 -2.02 -13.76
C LYS A 62 -3.96 -2.49 -15.22
N LYS A 63 -3.08 -3.44 -15.52
CA LYS A 63 -3.11 -4.25 -16.74
C LYS A 63 -3.40 -5.69 -16.36
#